data_AF-A0A9W9IFF7-F1
#
_entry.id   AF-A0A9W9IFF7-F1
#
_cell.length_a   1.000
_cell.length_b   1.000
_cell.length_c   1.000
_cell.angle_alpha   90.00
_cell.angle_beta   90.00
_cell.angle_gamma   90.00
#
_symmetry.space_group_name_H-M   'P 1'
#
loop_
_entity.id
_entity.type
_entity.pdbx_description
1 polymer ?
#
loop_
_entity_poly.entity_id
_entity_poly.type
_entity_poly.pdbx_seq_one_letter_code
_entity_poly.pdbx_strand_id
1 'polypeptide(L)'
;MSNRAERDAEDRYERDNDASPVTRSFADDSYANETDPDLKDQVPVQRDTQEYDDPMQPPYSNSDEQLEKDENEAIDRSNVLKGDRLRHAKPRTANKYSEGPDEDDLPAEAQ
;
A
#
# COMPACT_ATOMS: atom_id res chain seq x y z
N MET A 1 -0.84 -4.00 55.53
CA MET A 1 0.27 -3.52 56.39
C MET A 1 1.29 -4.65 56.42
N SER A 2 2.41 -4.52 55.72
CA SER A 2 3.45 -5.57 55.71
C SER A 2 4.02 -5.76 57.10
N ASN A 3 4.23 -7.01 57.50
CA ASN A 3 4.85 -7.34 58.77
C ASN A 3 6.38 -7.08 58.72
N ARG A 4 7.06 -7.11 59.88
CA ARG A 4 8.50 -6.79 59.94
C ARG A 4 9.35 -7.76 59.10
N ALA A 5 8.98 -9.04 59.08
CA ALA A 5 9.71 -10.05 58.31
C ALA A 5 9.54 -9.84 56.79
N GLU A 6 8.35 -9.42 56.35
CA GLU A 6 8.07 -9.05 54.97
C GLU A 6 8.89 -7.82 54.57
N ARG A 7 8.95 -6.80 55.43
CA ARG A 7 9.75 -5.60 55.13
C ARG A 7 11.24 -5.91 55.03
N ASP A 8 11.78 -6.71 55.94
CA ASP A 8 13.19 -7.13 55.87
C ASP A 8 13.48 -8.01 54.64
N ALA A 9 12.47 -8.73 54.12
CA ALA A 9 12.59 -9.53 52.90
C ALA A 9 12.50 -8.66 51.64
N GLU A 10 11.59 -7.69 51.61
CA GLU A 10 11.46 -6.67 50.57
C GLU A 10 12.75 -5.84 50.46
N ASP A 11 13.30 -5.34 51.58
CA ASP A 11 14.54 -4.56 51.60
C ASP A 11 15.76 -5.35 51.06
N ARG A 12 15.77 -6.68 51.23
CA ARG A 12 16.81 -7.57 50.67
C ARG A 12 16.60 -7.80 49.19
N TYR A 13 15.35 -8.08 48.79
CA TYR A 13 14.99 -8.27 47.40
C TYR A 13 15.32 -7.02 46.57
N GLU A 14 14.97 -5.84 47.07
CA GLU A 14 15.33 -4.57 46.45
C GLU A 14 16.84 -4.40 46.41
N ARG A 15 17.59 -4.57 47.50
CA ARG A 15 19.07 -4.44 47.45
C ARG A 15 19.74 -5.29 46.36
N ASP A 16 19.24 -6.51 46.14
CA ASP A 16 19.81 -7.44 45.19
C ASP A 16 19.28 -7.25 43.75
N ASN A 17 18.10 -6.64 43.56
CA ASN A 17 17.43 -6.50 42.24
C ASN A 17 17.15 -5.05 41.80
N ASP A 18 17.33 -4.04 42.67
CA ASP A 18 17.08 -2.61 42.44
C ASP A 18 18.10 -2.00 41.48
N ALA A 19 19.33 -2.52 41.51
CA ALA A 19 20.26 -2.36 40.40
C ALA A 19 19.75 -3.22 39.24
N SER A 20 18.65 -2.82 38.60
CA SER A 20 18.15 -3.45 37.38
C SER A 20 19.18 -3.19 36.29
N PRO A 21 20.10 -4.13 36.01
CA PRO A 21 21.14 -3.93 35.04
C PRO A 21 20.51 -4.38 33.74
N VAL A 22 19.44 -3.71 33.32
CA VAL A 22 19.03 -3.79 31.92
C VAL A 22 20.11 -3.00 31.19
N THR A 23 21.25 -3.64 30.99
CA THR A 23 22.36 -3.09 30.23
C THR A 23 21.83 -2.92 28.82
N ARG A 24 21.47 -1.68 28.52
CA ARG A 24 21.27 -1.06 27.22
C ARG A 24 21.51 -1.99 26.01
N SER A 25 20.45 -2.19 25.23
CA SER A 25 20.42 -2.80 23.89
C SER A 25 21.32 -4.03 23.71
N PHE A 26 20.76 -5.22 23.91
CA PHE A 26 21.37 -6.44 23.38
C PHE A 26 21.02 -6.54 21.90
N ALA A 27 22.01 -6.72 21.04
CA ALA A 27 21.78 -7.11 19.65
C ALA A 27 21.51 -8.62 19.64
N ASP A 28 20.23 -8.99 19.57
CA ASP A 28 19.78 -10.38 19.45
C ASP A 28 18.99 -10.54 18.17
N ASP A 29 19.58 -11.16 17.17
CA ASP A 29 18.94 -11.47 15.89
C ASP A 29 18.49 -12.94 15.81
N SER A 30 18.41 -13.66 16.93
CA SER A 30 18.06 -15.08 16.95
C SER A 30 16.68 -15.36 16.34
N TYR A 31 15.73 -14.44 16.50
CA TYR A 31 14.39 -14.50 15.91
C TYR A 31 14.39 -14.44 14.36
N ALA A 32 15.44 -13.90 13.74
CA ALA A 32 15.56 -13.82 12.29
C ALA A 32 16.12 -15.10 11.66
N ASN A 33 16.49 -16.09 12.48
CA ASN A 33 16.96 -17.39 12.01
C ASN A 33 15.86 -18.43 12.21
N GLU A 34 15.41 -19.02 11.11
CA GLU A 34 14.47 -20.13 11.16
C GLU A 34 15.18 -21.39 11.69
N THR A 35 14.58 -22.03 12.69
CA THR A 35 15.15 -23.23 13.33
C THR A 35 14.71 -24.50 12.61
N ASP A 36 13.57 -24.44 11.91
CA ASP A 36 13.07 -25.52 11.06
C ASP A 36 13.69 -25.48 9.66
N PRO A 37 14.45 -26.50 9.22
CA PRO A 37 15.06 -26.53 7.91
C PRO A 37 14.05 -26.49 6.75
N ASP A 38 12.79 -26.91 6.97
CA ASP A 38 11.75 -26.92 5.93
C ASP A 38 11.09 -25.54 5.72
N LEU A 39 11.19 -24.63 6.70
CA LEU A 39 10.68 -23.27 6.65
C LEU A 39 11.76 -22.23 6.34
N LYS A 40 13.02 -22.68 6.33
CA LYS A 40 14.17 -21.86 5.99
C LYS A 40 13.98 -21.25 4.59
N ASP A 41 14.16 -19.95 4.49
CA ASP A 41 13.98 -19.15 3.26
C ASP A 41 12.52 -19.00 2.76
N GLN A 42 11.52 -19.48 3.51
CA GLN A 42 10.10 -19.31 3.16
C GLN A 42 9.51 -18.00 3.70
N VAL A 43 9.94 -17.57 4.89
CA VAL A 43 9.49 -16.33 5.53
C VAL A 43 10.68 -15.40 5.72
N PRO A 44 10.76 -14.28 4.99
CA PRO A 44 11.83 -13.31 5.20
C PRO A 44 11.55 -12.55 6.49
N VAL A 45 12.39 -12.77 7.50
CA VAL A 45 12.39 -12.00 8.76
C VAL A 45 13.61 -11.09 8.73
N GLN A 46 13.38 -9.78 8.85
CA GLN A 46 14.45 -8.78 8.87
C GLN A 46 15.01 -8.62 10.28
N ARG A 47 16.32 -8.43 10.37
CA ARG A 47 17.03 -8.13 11.63
C ARG A 47 16.87 -6.66 12.00
N ASP A 48 16.97 -6.34 13.28
CA ASP A 48 16.79 -4.96 13.79
C ASP A 48 17.80 -3.97 13.21
N THR A 49 19.00 -4.45 12.87
CA THR A 49 20.09 -3.63 12.34
C THR A 49 20.23 -3.72 10.82
N GLN A 50 19.37 -4.48 10.15
CA GLN A 50 19.42 -4.65 8.71
C GLN A 50 18.93 -3.37 8.03
N GLU A 51 19.69 -2.92 7.04
CA GLU A 51 19.25 -1.83 6.16
C GLU A 51 18.00 -2.30 5.40
N TYR A 52 16.96 -1.47 5.43
CA TYR A 52 15.74 -1.71 4.69
C TYR A 52 15.64 -0.71 3.54
N ASP A 53 15.11 -1.17 2.42
CA ASP A 53 14.80 -0.28 1.31
C ASP A 53 13.61 0.59 1.72
N ASP A 54 13.85 1.89 1.95
CA ASP A 54 12.77 2.84 2.19
C ASP A 54 12.04 3.11 0.86
N PRO A 55 10.77 2.68 0.70
CA PRO A 55 10.01 2.99 -0.52
C PRO A 55 9.74 4.49 -0.66
N MET A 56 9.89 5.26 0.42
CA MET A 56 9.78 6.71 0.39
C MET A 56 11.11 7.32 -0.06
N GLN A 57 11.07 7.98 -1.21
CA GLN A 57 12.20 8.69 -1.80
C GLN A 57 11.86 10.19 -1.87
N PRO A 58 12.01 10.96 -0.77
CA PRO A 58 11.90 12.41 -0.83
C PRO A 58 12.94 12.98 -1.81
N PRO A 59 12.61 13.95 -2.69
CA PRO A 59 11.35 14.70 -2.75
C PRO A 59 10.25 14.07 -3.65
N TYR A 60 10.55 13.00 -4.38
CA TYR A 60 9.66 12.43 -5.40
C TYR A 60 8.42 11.73 -4.81
N SER A 61 8.54 11.17 -3.61
CA SER A 61 7.42 10.58 -2.84
C SER A 61 6.62 11.62 -2.04
N ASN A 62 6.62 12.89 -2.44
CA ASN A 62 5.82 13.94 -1.80
C ASN A 62 4.36 13.86 -2.27
N SER A 63 3.50 13.22 -1.46
CA SER A 63 2.07 13.09 -1.73
C SER A 63 1.36 14.43 -1.88
N ASP A 64 1.83 15.48 -1.19
CA ASP A 64 1.19 16.80 -1.21
C ASP A 64 1.41 17.48 -2.56
N GLU A 65 2.62 17.41 -3.12
CA GLU A 65 2.93 17.94 -4.44
C GLU A 65 2.22 17.17 -5.56
N GLN A 66 2.07 15.85 -5.40
CA GLN A 66 1.30 15.02 -6.34
C GLN A 66 -0.18 15.41 -6.33
N LEU A 67 -0.78 15.54 -5.13
CA LEU A 67 -2.17 15.96 -5.00
C LEU A 67 -2.42 17.35 -5.59
N GLU A 68 -1.53 18.31 -5.35
CA GLU A 68 -1.66 19.66 -5.90
C GLU A 68 -1.66 19.65 -7.44
N LYS A 69 -0.80 18.83 -8.07
CA LYS A 69 -0.78 18.69 -9.53
C LYS A 69 -2.08 18.07 -10.05
N ASP A 70 -2.56 17.01 -9.40
CA ASP A 70 -3.79 16.33 -9.78
C ASP A 70 -5.00 17.25 -9.65
N GLU A 71 -5.08 18.05 -8.57
CA GLU A 71 -6.16 19.03 -8.37
C GLU A 71 -6.14 20.13 -9.43
N ASN A 72 -4.95 20.62 -9.79
CA ASN A 72 -4.79 21.60 -10.86
C ASN A 72 -5.20 21.03 -12.23
N GLU A 73 -4.84 19.78 -12.53
CA GLU A 73 -5.23 19.11 -13.77
C GLU A 73 -6.74 18.87 -13.84
N ALA A 74 -7.36 18.46 -12.73
CA ALA A 74 -8.79 18.19 -12.65
C ALA A 74 -9.65 19.45 -12.85
N ILE A 75 -9.17 20.61 -12.38
CA ILE A 75 -9.85 21.90 -12.53
C ILE A 75 -9.62 22.50 -13.92
N ASP A 76 -8.59 22.07 -14.67
CA ASP A 76 -8.29 22.60 -15.98
C ASP A 76 -9.38 22.27 -17.01
N ARG A 77 -10.23 23.28 -17.26
CA ARG A 77 -11.29 23.22 -18.27
C ARG A 77 -10.76 23.09 -19.70
N SER A 78 -9.46 23.30 -19.92
CA SER A 78 -8.82 23.09 -21.21
C SER A 78 -8.76 21.60 -21.59
N ASN A 79 -8.64 20.72 -20.59
CA ASN A 79 -8.64 19.25 -20.72
C ASN A 79 -10.05 18.68 -20.97
N VAL A 80 -11.09 19.47 -20.70
CA VAL A 80 -12.47 19.08 -20.99
C VAL A 80 -12.70 19.15 -22.51
N LEU A 81 -13.26 18.07 -23.08
CA LEU A 81 -13.67 18.02 -24.48
C LEU A 81 -14.56 19.23 -24.81
N LYS A 82 -14.06 20.14 -25.66
CA LYS A 82 -14.75 21.38 -26.01
C LYS A 82 -15.89 21.11 -26.99
N GLY A 83 -17.03 21.79 -26.79
CA GLY A 83 -18.16 21.80 -27.73
C GLY A 83 -19.13 20.62 -27.62
N ASP A 84 -19.98 20.47 -28.63
CA ASP A 84 -21.06 19.48 -28.70
C ASP A 84 -20.55 18.08 -29.10
N ARG A 85 -19.60 17.51 -28.33
CA ARG A 85 -19.01 16.15 -28.47
C ARG A 85 -19.38 15.41 -29.78
N LEU A 86 -20.51 14.69 -29.76
CA LEU A 86 -21.11 13.98 -30.90
C LEU A 86 -22.49 14.53 -31.29
N ARG A 87 -22.99 15.54 -30.60
CA ARG A 87 -24.29 16.13 -30.93
C ARG A 87 -24.16 16.84 -32.27
N HIS A 88 -25.02 16.49 -33.22
CA HIS A 88 -25.03 17.00 -34.59
C HIS A 88 -23.81 16.64 -35.45
N ALA A 89 -22.90 15.79 -34.95
CA ALA A 89 -21.79 15.30 -35.74
C ALA A 89 -22.32 14.39 -36.87
N LYS A 90 -21.99 14.73 -38.12
CA LYS A 90 -22.38 13.89 -39.27
C LYS A 90 -21.56 12.60 -39.25
N PRO A 91 -22.15 11.44 -39.62
CA PRO A 91 -21.42 10.20 -39.74
C PRO A 91 -20.26 10.36 -40.74
N ARG A 92 -19.08 9.86 -40.39
CA ARG A 92 -17.86 9.99 -41.21
C ARG A 92 -17.73 8.87 -42.25
N THR A 93 -18.56 7.85 -42.19
CA THR A 93 -18.59 6.71 -43.11
C THR A 93 -19.25 7.09 -44.43
N ALA A 94 -18.72 6.60 -45.56
CA ALA A 94 -19.32 6.80 -46.88
C ALA A 94 -20.78 6.33 -46.94
N ASN A 95 -21.10 5.29 -46.16
CA ASN A 95 -22.41 4.66 -46.10
C ASN A 95 -23.34 5.29 -45.03
N LYS A 96 -22.92 6.38 -44.37
CA LYS A 96 -23.63 6.98 -43.21
C LYS A 96 -23.91 5.93 -42.11
N TYR A 97 -24.93 6.17 -41.26
CA TYR A 97 -25.53 5.12 -40.43
C TYR A 97 -26.22 4.12 -41.35
N SER A 98 -25.83 2.85 -41.28
CA SER A 98 -26.45 1.73 -41.99
C SER A 98 -26.73 0.65 -40.94
N GLU A 99 -27.99 0.31 -40.76
CA GLU A 99 -28.44 -0.73 -39.80
C GLU A 99 -28.30 -2.15 -40.39
N GLY A 100 -27.84 -2.26 -41.64
CA GLY A 100 -27.82 -3.50 -42.42
C GLY A 100 -29.02 -3.60 -43.37
N PRO A 101 -29.17 -4.74 -44.06
CA PRO A 101 -30.39 -5.09 -44.81
C PRO A 101 -31.56 -5.34 -43.85
N ASP A 102 -32.78 -5.02 -44.27
CA ASP A 102 -33.99 -5.39 -43.53
C ASP A 102 -34.23 -6.90 -43.58
N GLU A 103 -35.08 -7.47 -42.70
CA GLU A 103 -35.36 -8.92 -42.73
C GLU A 103 -35.95 -9.37 -44.08
N ASP A 104 -36.68 -8.50 -44.76
CA ASP A 104 -37.23 -8.72 -46.11
C ASP A 104 -36.17 -8.71 -47.22
N ASP A 105 -34.98 -8.15 -46.95
CA ASP A 105 -33.84 -8.10 -47.89
C ASP A 105 -32.90 -9.31 -47.72
N LEU A 106 -33.14 -10.17 -46.72
CA LEU A 106 -32.37 -11.38 -46.52
C LEU A 106 -32.72 -12.42 -47.60
N PRO A 107 -31.74 -13.17 -48.13
CA PRO A 107 -32.01 -14.24 -49.07
C PRO A 107 -32.93 -15.28 -48.43
N ALA A 108 -33.82 -15.89 -49.22
CA ALA A 108 -34.82 -16.86 -48.74
C ALA A 108 -34.22 -18.10 -48.04
N GLU A 109 -32.90 -18.31 -48.17
CA GLU A 109 -32.13 -19.35 -47.50
C GLU A 109 -31.77 -18.99 -46.04
N ALA A 110 -31.95 -17.71 -45.65
CA ALA A 110 -31.58 -17.13 -44.37
C ALA A 110 -32.78 -16.51 -43.61
N GLN A 111 -34.01 -16.64 -44.13
CA GLN A 111 -35.26 -16.32 -43.43
C GLN A 111 -35.82 -17.54 -42.66
#